data_AF-U2QWZ6-F1
#
_entry.id   AF-U2QWZ6-F1
#
_cell.length_a   1.000
_cell.length_b   1.000
_cell.length_c   1.000
_cell.angle_alpha   90.00
_cell.angle_beta   90.00
_cell.angle_gamma   90.00
#
_symmetry.space_group_name_H-M   'P 1'
#
loop_
_entity.id
_entity.type
_entity.pdbx_description
1 polymer ?
#
loop_
_entity_poly.entity_id
_entity_poly.type
_entity_poly.pdbx_seq_one_letter_code
_entity_poly.pdbx_strand_id
1 'polypeptide(L)'
;PTPDRPSATVPSSGTPTPPPSPVALDDPGDALVTRFPLTVRGSGEPGDTIAVSAGGAGSAANRCDATVDGSGRFSCDLRALPDGPNVTIRAESAATGQADTTRVDVLSPPVLASDGTPSGGGVRGTAYPGARVTVTADTGATCQFPADSSGAWGCVLTGSLPDGRHTVTATQVAPFSGSRSAASAPVTIVVDTSAPPAPTITSPSPGATVNPGEAMTFGGAGEDGGTVTVYANTSAGTSVACTSPVSGGAWSCSGTLPEGGFLITALQRDAA
;
A
#
# COMPACT_ATOMS: atom_id res chain seq x y z
N PRO A 1 -33.14 95.66 4.70
CA PRO A 1 -33.20 94.62 5.74
C PRO A 1 -33.83 93.34 5.18
N THR A 2 -33.00 92.48 4.62
CA THR A 2 -33.37 91.15 4.10
C THR A 2 -33.31 90.15 5.25
N PRO A 3 -34.31 89.27 5.45
CA PRO A 3 -34.29 88.34 6.58
C PRO A 3 -33.40 87.12 6.28
N ASP A 4 -32.73 86.66 7.34
CA ASP A 4 -31.76 85.58 7.36
C ASP A 4 -32.45 84.21 7.11
N ARG A 5 -31.83 83.38 6.27
CA ARG A 5 -32.32 82.02 5.93
C ARG A 5 -31.68 81.03 6.91
N PRO A 6 -32.43 80.11 7.54
CA PRO A 6 -31.86 79.20 8.52
C PRO A 6 -30.89 78.21 7.88
N SER A 7 -29.71 78.07 8.50
CA SER A 7 -28.70 77.05 8.16
C SER A 7 -29.26 75.65 8.36
N ALA A 8 -29.41 74.91 7.28
CA ALA A 8 -29.71 73.49 7.32
C ALA A 8 -28.46 72.72 7.79
N THR A 9 -28.63 71.92 8.84
CA THR A 9 -27.62 70.97 9.32
C THR A 9 -27.45 69.86 8.28
N VAL A 10 -26.24 69.73 7.71
CA VAL A 10 -25.91 68.66 6.78
C VAL A 10 -25.81 67.34 7.56
N PRO A 11 -26.50 66.25 7.18
CA PRO A 11 -26.31 64.97 7.82
C PRO A 11 -24.87 64.48 7.58
N SER A 12 -24.21 64.03 8.65
CA SER A 12 -22.87 63.45 8.60
C SER A 12 -22.90 62.25 7.66
N SER A 13 -22.30 62.39 6.48
CA SER A 13 -22.08 61.29 5.54
C SER A 13 -21.24 60.23 6.26
N GLY A 14 -21.86 59.11 6.62
CA GLY A 14 -21.15 57.95 7.14
C GLY A 14 -20.03 57.59 6.19
N THR A 15 -18.82 57.43 6.71
CA THR A 15 -17.67 56.96 5.94
C THR A 15 -18.08 55.65 5.26
N PRO A 16 -17.94 55.49 3.93
CA PRO A 16 -18.26 54.23 3.28
C PRO A 16 -17.43 53.12 3.90
N THR A 17 -18.07 52.02 4.30
CA THR A 17 -17.38 50.82 4.79
C THR A 17 -16.35 50.40 3.74
N PRO A 18 -15.08 50.15 4.12
CA PRO A 18 -14.09 49.67 3.17
C PRO A 18 -14.58 48.37 2.50
N PRO A 19 -14.24 48.13 1.22
CA PRO A 19 -14.60 46.88 0.57
C PRO A 19 -13.98 45.69 1.32
N PRO A 20 -14.66 44.53 1.35
CA PRO A 20 -14.14 43.35 2.05
C PRO A 20 -12.80 42.92 1.48
N SER A 21 -11.91 42.45 2.35
CA SER A 21 -10.61 41.91 1.99
C SER A 21 -10.79 40.63 1.15
N PRO A 22 -10.18 40.52 -0.04
CA PRO A 22 -10.32 39.34 -0.88
C PRO A 22 -9.69 38.12 -0.20
N VAL A 23 -10.28 36.95 -0.42
CA VAL A 23 -9.65 35.68 -0.03
C VAL A 23 -8.39 35.45 -0.88
N ALA A 24 -7.30 35.04 -0.23
CA ALA A 24 -6.05 34.68 -0.89
C ALA A 24 -5.39 33.50 -0.17
N LEU A 25 -4.83 32.57 -0.93
CA LEU A 25 -4.06 31.44 -0.42
C LEU A 25 -2.59 31.83 -0.29
N ASP A 26 -1.94 31.38 0.78
CA ASP A 26 -0.48 31.43 0.87
C ASP A 26 0.12 30.47 -0.17
N ASP A 27 1.19 30.88 -0.87
CA ASP A 27 1.87 30.03 -1.84
C ASP A 27 2.49 28.80 -1.14
N PRO A 28 2.06 27.57 -1.46
CA PRO A 28 2.67 26.36 -0.91
C PRO A 28 4.08 26.07 -1.48
N GLY A 29 4.49 26.75 -2.56
CA GLY A 29 5.71 26.46 -3.33
C GLY A 29 5.61 25.18 -4.16
N ASP A 30 6.73 24.71 -4.73
CA ASP A 30 6.87 23.43 -5.47
C ASP A 30 6.79 22.19 -4.54
N ALA A 31 5.99 22.26 -3.48
CA ALA A 31 5.96 21.26 -2.42
C ALA A 31 5.21 19.99 -2.87
N LEU A 32 5.93 18.86 -2.90
CA LEU A 32 5.29 17.54 -2.95
C LEU A 32 4.66 17.23 -1.58
N VAL A 33 3.33 17.14 -1.56
CA VAL A 33 2.57 16.71 -0.39
C VAL A 33 2.66 15.19 -0.27
N THR A 34 3.33 14.72 0.77
CA THR A 34 3.57 13.29 1.02
C THR A 34 2.92 12.76 2.29
N ARG A 35 2.32 13.65 3.10
CA ARG A 35 1.71 13.34 4.39
C ARG A 35 0.51 14.23 4.64
N PHE A 36 -0.44 13.72 5.40
CA PHE A 36 -1.61 14.43 5.87
C PHE A 36 -1.67 14.46 7.41
N PRO A 37 -2.33 15.46 8.02
CA PRO A 37 -3.07 16.54 7.37
C PRO A 37 -2.17 17.57 6.66
N LEU A 38 -2.70 18.15 5.57
CA LEU A 38 -2.10 19.30 4.88
C LEU A 38 -2.76 20.57 5.43
N THR A 39 -1.99 21.39 6.13
CA THR A 39 -2.46 22.68 6.61
C THR A 39 -2.39 23.73 5.50
N VAL A 40 -3.55 24.14 5.00
CA VAL A 40 -3.73 25.25 4.07
C VAL A 40 -3.89 26.55 4.85
N ARG A 41 -3.17 27.59 4.43
CA ARG A 41 -3.18 28.91 5.08
C ARG A 41 -3.46 30.00 4.05
N GLY A 42 -3.95 31.14 4.52
CA GLY A 42 -4.18 32.30 3.68
C GLY A 42 -4.72 33.50 4.45
N SER A 43 -5.26 34.47 3.73
CA SER A 43 -5.90 35.67 4.27
C SER A 43 -7.32 35.86 3.75
N GLY A 44 -8.11 36.64 4.48
CA GLY A 44 -9.48 37.01 4.12
C GLY A 44 -10.04 38.09 5.05
N GLU A 45 -11.34 38.38 4.93
CA GLU A 45 -12.02 39.34 5.79
C GLU A 45 -12.24 38.76 7.20
N PRO A 46 -11.80 39.43 8.30
CA PRO A 46 -11.99 38.95 9.67
C PRO A 46 -13.45 38.56 9.98
N GLY A 47 -13.65 37.36 10.54
CA GLY A 47 -14.98 36.82 10.85
C GLY A 47 -15.68 36.12 9.68
N ASP A 48 -15.16 36.20 8.45
CA ASP A 48 -15.65 35.39 7.33
C ASP A 48 -15.29 33.90 7.55
N THR A 49 -16.06 33.01 6.92
CA THR A 49 -15.77 31.58 6.87
C THR A 49 -15.26 31.23 5.48
N ILE A 50 -14.07 30.63 5.42
CA ILE A 50 -13.45 30.18 4.18
C ILE A 50 -13.66 28.68 4.04
N ALA A 51 -14.35 28.28 2.98
CA ALA A 51 -14.49 26.88 2.59
C ALA A 51 -13.29 26.48 1.72
N VAL A 52 -12.45 25.57 2.21
CA VAL A 52 -11.31 25.04 1.48
C VAL A 52 -11.65 23.66 0.91
N SER A 53 -11.32 23.42 -0.35
CA SER A 53 -11.53 22.14 -1.03
C SER A 53 -10.38 21.79 -1.96
N ALA A 54 -10.12 20.50 -2.20
CA ALA A 54 -9.04 20.06 -3.08
C ALA A 54 -9.39 18.84 -3.96
N GLY A 55 -8.91 18.81 -5.21
CA GLY A 55 -8.97 17.59 -6.06
C GLY A 55 -10.32 17.23 -6.70
N GLY A 56 -11.28 18.16 -6.81
CA GLY A 56 -12.57 17.93 -7.48
C GLY A 56 -13.73 17.57 -6.53
N ALA A 57 -14.84 17.02 -7.07
CA ALA A 57 -16.10 16.77 -6.34
C ALA A 57 -15.87 16.02 -5.01
N GLY A 58 -15.86 16.79 -3.92
CA GLY A 58 -15.14 16.42 -2.71
C GLY A 58 -15.82 15.43 -1.78
N SER A 59 -14.99 14.55 -1.21
CA SER A 59 -15.31 13.82 0.02
C SER A 59 -15.21 14.76 1.24
N ALA A 60 -15.61 14.31 2.42
CA ALA A 60 -15.39 15.11 3.64
C ALA A 60 -13.90 15.26 3.99
N ALA A 61 -13.01 14.41 3.44
CA ALA A 61 -11.59 14.40 3.77
C ALA A 61 -10.76 15.44 2.98
N ASN A 62 -11.24 15.86 1.81
CA ASN A 62 -10.59 16.88 0.97
C ASN A 62 -11.29 18.25 1.08
N ARG A 63 -12.01 18.48 2.18
CA ARG A 63 -12.66 19.75 2.51
C ARG A 63 -12.45 20.11 3.99
N CYS A 64 -12.40 21.40 4.27
CA CYS A 64 -12.46 21.94 5.63
C CYS A 64 -12.99 23.38 5.57
N ASP A 65 -13.57 23.84 6.67
CA ASP A 65 -14.00 25.24 6.84
C ASP A 65 -13.13 25.89 7.93
N ALA A 66 -12.73 27.14 7.71
CA ALA A 66 -11.94 27.91 8.66
C ALA A 66 -12.47 29.34 8.79
N THR A 67 -12.63 29.82 10.01
CA THR A 67 -12.97 31.22 10.27
C THR A 67 -11.71 32.08 10.19
N VAL A 68 -11.79 33.23 9.52
CA VAL A 68 -10.71 34.21 9.48
C VAL A 68 -10.61 34.91 10.85
N ASP A 69 -9.44 34.87 11.45
CA ASP A 69 -9.18 35.48 12.76
C ASP A 69 -9.11 37.02 12.70
N GLY A 70 -9.01 37.66 13.87
CA GLY A 70 -8.92 39.12 13.98
C GLY A 70 -7.69 39.76 13.34
N SER A 71 -6.70 38.96 12.90
CA SER A 71 -5.53 39.40 12.15
C SER A 71 -5.70 39.28 10.63
N GLY A 72 -6.86 38.77 10.17
CA GLY A 72 -7.13 38.54 8.75
C GLY A 72 -6.54 37.23 8.22
N ARG A 73 -6.22 36.24 9.09
CA ARG A 73 -5.62 34.95 8.68
C ARG A 73 -6.57 33.79 8.92
N PHE A 74 -6.50 32.78 8.06
CA PHE A 74 -7.16 31.49 8.27
C PHE A 74 -6.17 30.33 8.16
N SER A 75 -6.52 29.19 8.77
CA SER A 75 -5.76 27.95 8.73
C SER A 75 -6.73 26.77 8.69
N CYS A 76 -6.52 25.82 7.79
CA CYS A 76 -7.48 24.77 7.48
C CYS A 76 -6.75 23.45 7.17
N ASP A 77 -7.10 22.35 7.84
CA ASP A 77 -6.43 21.05 7.66
C ASP A 77 -7.21 20.13 6.73
N LEU A 78 -6.63 19.82 5.57
CA LEU A 78 -7.13 18.79 4.65
C LEU A 78 -6.57 17.42 5.04
N ARG A 79 -7.42 16.40 5.13
CA ARG A 79 -7.05 15.07 5.65
C ARG A 79 -6.63 14.08 4.57
N ALA A 80 -7.06 14.30 3.33
CA ALA A 80 -6.65 13.50 2.18
C ALA A 80 -6.87 14.30 0.89
N LEU A 81 -5.98 14.14 -0.07
CA LEU A 81 -6.12 14.60 -1.45
C LEU A 81 -5.89 13.41 -2.39
N PRO A 82 -6.45 13.43 -3.61
CA PRO A 82 -6.08 12.44 -4.61
C PRO A 82 -4.60 12.58 -4.98
N ASP A 83 -3.92 11.45 -5.18
CA ASP A 83 -2.55 11.46 -5.71
C ASP A 83 -2.53 11.93 -7.16
N GLY A 84 -1.51 12.69 -7.52
CA GLY A 84 -1.28 13.16 -8.87
C GLY A 84 -0.62 14.53 -8.93
N PRO A 85 -0.23 14.95 -10.15
CA PRO A 85 0.32 16.28 -10.36
C PRO A 85 -0.79 17.34 -10.35
N ASN A 86 -0.42 18.57 -9.99
CA ASN A 86 -1.25 19.76 -10.18
C ASN A 86 -2.64 19.71 -9.51
N VAL A 87 -2.76 19.04 -8.35
CA VAL A 87 -4.00 18.96 -7.58
C VAL A 87 -4.42 20.36 -7.14
N THR A 88 -5.56 20.82 -7.66
CA THR A 88 -6.10 22.15 -7.35
C THR A 88 -6.61 22.18 -5.91
N ILE A 89 -6.15 23.18 -5.14
CA ILE A 89 -6.74 23.62 -3.87
C ILE A 89 -7.51 24.91 -4.15
N ARG A 90 -8.74 25.01 -3.67
CA ARG A 90 -9.62 26.18 -3.81
C ARG A 90 -10.08 26.64 -2.43
N ALA A 91 -9.88 27.92 -2.13
CA ALA A 91 -10.46 28.60 -0.96
C ALA A 91 -11.56 29.54 -1.44
N GLU A 92 -12.75 29.45 -0.86
CA GLU A 92 -13.92 30.25 -1.23
C GLU A 92 -14.51 30.95 0.00
N SER A 93 -14.72 32.26 -0.11
CA SER A 93 -15.36 33.09 0.92
C SER A 93 -16.86 32.79 0.98
N ALA A 94 -17.37 32.43 2.16
CA ALA A 94 -18.79 32.21 2.37
C ALA A 94 -19.60 33.53 2.27
N ALA A 95 -19.01 34.66 2.67
CA ALA A 95 -19.67 35.96 2.61
C ALA A 95 -19.79 36.51 1.18
N THR A 96 -18.78 36.29 0.32
CA THR A 96 -18.69 36.97 -1.00
C THR A 96 -18.76 36.03 -2.21
N GLY A 97 -18.53 34.73 -2.02
CA GLY A 97 -18.36 33.77 -3.11
C GLY A 97 -17.06 33.95 -3.91
N GLN A 98 -16.20 34.89 -3.52
CA GLN A 98 -14.88 35.03 -4.13
C GLN A 98 -14.03 33.81 -3.79
N ALA A 99 -13.20 33.39 -4.74
CA ALA A 99 -12.32 32.25 -4.55
C ALA A 99 -10.92 32.51 -5.08
N ASP A 100 -9.95 31.88 -4.43
CA ASP A 100 -8.57 31.78 -4.88
C ASP A 100 -8.18 30.30 -5.02
N THR A 101 -7.21 30.03 -5.89
CA THR A 101 -6.77 28.67 -6.18
C THR A 101 -5.26 28.56 -6.24
N THR A 102 -4.73 27.47 -5.68
CA THR A 102 -3.33 27.05 -5.86
C THR A 102 -3.26 25.59 -6.30
N ARG A 103 -2.06 25.11 -6.62
CA ARG A 103 -1.80 23.73 -7.05
C ARG A 103 -0.69 23.12 -6.24
N VAL A 104 -0.83 21.84 -5.93
CA VAL A 104 0.21 21.03 -5.28
C VAL A 104 0.32 19.69 -5.99
N ASP A 105 1.50 19.09 -5.94
CA ASP A 105 1.68 17.69 -6.29
C ASP A 105 1.43 16.83 -5.06
N VAL A 106 0.72 15.71 -5.21
CA VAL A 106 0.37 14.82 -4.11
C VAL A 106 0.86 13.41 -4.42
N LEU A 107 1.60 12.82 -3.50
CA LEU A 107 2.06 11.44 -3.60
C LEU A 107 2.03 10.76 -2.23
N SER A 108 0.96 10.00 -2.00
CA SER A 108 0.80 9.20 -0.79
C SER A 108 1.85 8.09 -0.69
N PRO A 109 2.09 7.53 0.50
CA PRO A 109 2.92 6.33 0.63
C PRO A 109 2.36 5.16 -0.20
N PRO A 110 3.22 4.27 -0.72
CA PRO A 110 2.75 3.01 -1.29
C PRO A 110 2.15 2.13 -0.19
N VAL A 111 1.32 1.17 -0.59
CA VAL A 111 0.74 0.18 0.33
C VAL A 111 1.42 -1.15 0.10
N LEU A 112 1.88 -1.77 1.20
CA LEU A 112 2.40 -3.13 1.19
C LEU A 112 1.27 -4.13 1.48
N ALA A 113 1.28 -5.25 0.78
CA ALA A 113 0.42 -6.39 1.05
C ALA A 113 1.27 -7.56 1.57
N SER A 114 0.81 -8.18 2.65
CA SER A 114 1.33 -9.45 3.18
C SER A 114 0.15 -10.28 3.65
N ASP A 115 0.19 -11.56 3.33
CA ASP A 115 -0.68 -12.63 3.81
C ASP A 115 -0.04 -13.42 4.96
N GLY A 116 1.20 -13.07 5.34
CA GLY A 116 1.93 -13.72 6.43
C GLY A 116 2.40 -15.14 6.10
N THR A 117 2.27 -15.60 4.85
CA THR A 117 2.78 -16.90 4.43
C THR A 117 4.31 -16.86 4.36
N PRO A 118 5.01 -17.90 4.86
CA PRO A 118 6.44 -18.08 4.59
C PRO A 118 6.75 -17.98 3.10
N SER A 119 7.87 -17.36 2.75
CA SER A 119 8.31 -17.22 1.37
C SER A 119 9.80 -16.94 1.30
N GLY A 120 10.39 -17.01 0.09
CA GLY A 120 11.74 -16.54 -0.18
C GLY A 120 11.95 -15.01 -0.17
N GLY A 121 11.15 -14.24 0.59
CA GLY A 121 11.26 -12.78 0.69
C GLY A 121 10.50 -11.99 -0.38
N GLY A 122 9.44 -12.59 -0.95
CA GLY A 122 8.56 -11.92 -1.90
C GLY A 122 7.69 -10.85 -1.23
N VAL A 123 7.62 -9.67 -1.83
CA VAL A 123 6.77 -8.55 -1.40
C VAL A 123 5.96 -8.01 -2.57
N ARG A 124 4.74 -7.57 -2.30
CA ARG A 124 3.81 -7.00 -3.29
C ARG A 124 3.00 -5.87 -2.69
N GLY A 125 2.35 -5.08 -3.53
CA GLY A 125 1.54 -3.98 -3.04
C GLY A 125 0.93 -3.12 -4.14
N THR A 126 0.51 -1.92 -3.73
CA THR A 126 0.04 -0.87 -4.63
C THR A 126 0.83 0.42 -4.45
N ALA A 127 0.89 1.22 -5.51
CA ALA A 127 1.62 2.48 -5.59
C ALA A 127 0.98 3.36 -6.69
N TYR A 128 1.46 4.58 -6.85
CA TYR A 128 1.04 5.43 -7.96
C TYR A 128 1.42 4.78 -9.30
N PRO A 129 0.53 4.74 -10.32
CA PRO A 129 0.82 4.10 -11.60
C PRO A 129 2.12 4.59 -12.25
N GLY A 130 2.99 3.64 -12.63
CA GLY A 130 4.30 3.94 -13.20
C GLY A 130 5.35 4.45 -12.20
N ALA A 131 5.03 4.57 -10.91
CA ALA A 131 5.99 4.98 -9.90
C ALA A 131 7.05 3.89 -9.65
N ARG A 132 8.28 4.31 -9.37
CA ARG A 132 9.35 3.41 -8.93
C ARG A 132 9.22 3.18 -7.43
N VAL A 133 8.90 1.95 -7.04
CA VAL A 133 8.76 1.55 -5.64
C VAL A 133 10.09 0.99 -5.13
N THR A 134 10.52 1.43 -3.95
CA THR A 134 11.66 0.87 -3.23
C THR A 134 11.18 0.31 -1.89
N VAL A 135 11.42 -0.97 -1.67
CA VAL A 135 11.11 -1.69 -0.43
C VAL A 135 12.40 -1.94 0.34
N THR A 136 12.35 -1.76 1.65
CA THR A 136 13.48 -1.96 2.57
C THR A 136 13.02 -2.78 3.78
N ALA A 137 13.75 -3.84 4.08
CA ALA A 137 13.60 -4.64 5.30
C ALA A 137 14.43 -4.06 6.45
N ASP A 138 14.11 -4.47 7.68
CA ASP A 138 14.86 -4.16 8.90
C ASP A 138 16.34 -4.59 8.86
N THR A 139 16.67 -5.63 8.09
CA THR A 139 18.04 -6.07 7.83
C THR A 139 18.81 -5.18 6.85
N GLY A 140 18.12 -4.25 6.18
CA GLY A 140 18.65 -3.47 5.06
C GLY A 140 18.57 -4.19 3.70
N ALA A 141 18.00 -5.39 3.63
CA ALA A 141 17.67 -6.00 2.34
C ALA A 141 16.69 -5.10 1.56
N THR A 142 16.87 -5.00 0.25
CA THR A 142 16.05 -4.11 -0.59
C THR A 142 15.61 -4.75 -1.89
N CYS A 143 14.52 -4.24 -2.43
CA CYS A 143 14.18 -4.44 -3.83
C CYS A 143 13.55 -3.17 -4.42
N GLN A 144 13.63 -3.06 -5.74
CA GLN A 144 13.06 -1.93 -6.46
C GLN A 144 12.35 -2.42 -7.72
N PHE A 145 11.11 -1.97 -7.92
CA PHE A 145 10.30 -2.36 -9.06
C PHE A 145 9.32 -1.24 -9.44
N PRO A 146 9.04 -1.02 -10.74
CA PRO A 146 8.00 -0.08 -11.15
C PRO A 146 6.60 -0.65 -10.90
N ALA A 147 5.66 0.21 -10.49
CA ALA A 147 4.25 -0.12 -10.52
C ALA A 147 3.71 -0.09 -11.95
N ASP A 148 2.81 -1.02 -12.27
CA ASP A 148 2.15 -1.06 -13.56
C ASP A 148 1.10 0.05 -13.73
N SER A 149 0.38 0.04 -14.84
CA SER A 149 -0.66 1.04 -15.14
C SER A 149 -1.87 0.97 -14.21
N SER A 150 -2.06 -0.14 -13.49
CA SER A 150 -3.08 -0.29 -12.44
C SER A 150 -2.57 0.12 -11.06
N GLY A 151 -1.26 0.38 -10.93
CA GLY A 151 -0.59 0.68 -9.66
C GLY A 151 -0.13 -0.56 -8.91
N ALA A 152 -0.27 -1.77 -9.46
CA ALA A 152 0.18 -3.00 -8.84
C ALA A 152 1.70 -3.20 -9.05
N TRP A 153 2.36 -3.81 -8.08
CA TRP A 153 3.79 -4.10 -8.14
C TRP A 153 4.17 -5.31 -7.27
N GLY A 154 5.32 -5.91 -7.55
CA GLY A 154 5.93 -6.95 -6.72
C GLY A 154 7.43 -7.08 -6.97
N CYS A 155 8.19 -7.47 -5.94
CA CYS A 155 9.61 -7.81 -6.06
C CYS A 155 10.05 -8.80 -4.98
N VAL A 156 11.22 -9.41 -5.17
CA VAL A 156 11.87 -10.26 -4.17
C VAL A 156 13.00 -9.45 -3.56
N LEU A 157 13.03 -9.37 -2.22
CA LEU A 157 14.09 -8.70 -1.48
C LEU A 157 15.44 -9.36 -1.75
N THR A 158 16.48 -8.53 -1.90
CA THR A 158 17.85 -8.98 -2.12
C THR A 158 18.79 -8.45 -1.03
N GLY A 159 19.82 -9.22 -0.69
CA GLY A 159 20.75 -8.91 0.40
C GLY A 159 20.62 -9.92 1.54
N SER A 160 21.13 -9.55 2.73
CA SER A 160 21.02 -10.40 3.92
C SER A 160 19.56 -10.39 4.41
N LEU A 161 18.87 -11.50 4.23
CA LEU A 161 17.51 -11.71 4.70
C LEU A 161 17.39 -13.16 5.20
N PRO A 162 17.87 -13.46 6.42
CA PRO A 162 17.82 -14.80 7.00
C PRO A 162 16.38 -15.30 7.20
N ASP A 163 16.23 -16.59 7.47
CA ASP A 163 14.94 -17.14 7.86
C ASP A 163 14.44 -16.50 9.17
N GLY A 164 13.14 -16.20 9.22
CA GLY A 164 12.50 -15.54 10.35
C GLY A 164 11.52 -14.44 9.98
N ARG A 165 11.10 -13.66 10.99
CA ARG A 165 10.17 -12.54 10.81
C ARG A 165 10.94 -11.26 10.54
N HIS A 166 10.56 -10.56 9.47
CA HIS A 166 11.17 -9.30 9.07
C HIS A 166 10.13 -8.21 8.91
N THR A 167 10.46 -7.01 9.38
CA THR A 167 9.63 -5.82 9.14
C THR A 167 10.09 -5.13 7.86
N VAL A 168 9.13 -4.83 6.97
CA VAL A 168 9.36 -4.16 5.68
C VAL A 168 8.59 -2.86 5.59
N THR A 169 9.19 -1.87 4.94
CA THR A 169 8.57 -0.58 4.59
C THR A 169 8.85 -0.26 3.12
N ALA A 170 8.02 0.57 2.50
CA ALA A 170 8.18 0.97 1.11
C ALA A 170 8.07 2.49 0.94
N THR A 171 8.77 3.01 -0.06
CA THR A 171 8.64 4.38 -0.56
C THR A 171 8.49 4.36 -2.08
N GLN A 172 7.99 5.45 -2.66
CA GLN A 172 7.87 5.56 -4.11
C GLN A 172 8.34 6.92 -4.64
N VAL A 173 8.71 6.94 -5.92
CA VAL A 173 8.97 8.14 -6.71
C VAL A 173 8.10 8.06 -7.97
N ALA A 174 7.19 9.02 -8.16
CA ALA A 174 6.24 9.02 -9.27
C ALA A 174 6.83 9.68 -10.53
N PRO A 175 6.32 9.39 -11.74
CA PRO A 175 6.84 9.98 -12.98
C PRO A 175 6.76 11.51 -13.03
N PHE A 176 5.80 12.10 -12.30
CA PHE A 176 5.60 13.54 -12.25
C PHE A 176 6.42 14.24 -11.15
N SER A 177 7.16 13.50 -10.30
CA SER A 177 7.94 14.07 -9.21
C SER A 177 9.30 13.40 -9.06
N GLY A 178 10.36 14.21 -8.91
CA GLY A 178 11.70 13.69 -8.54
C GLY A 178 11.85 13.34 -7.06
N SER A 179 10.86 13.70 -6.23
CA SER A 179 10.90 13.54 -4.78
C SER A 179 10.29 12.22 -4.33
N ARG A 180 10.78 11.71 -3.19
CA ARG A 180 10.28 10.48 -2.57
C ARG A 180 9.02 10.74 -1.75
N SER A 181 8.08 9.80 -1.78
CA SER A 181 6.94 9.76 -0.86
C SER A 181 7.40 9.57 0.60
N ALA A 182 6.47 9.74 1.54
CA ALA A 182 6.66 9.19 2.88
C ALA A 182 6.68 7.65 2.85
N ALA A 183 7.23 7.04 3.90
CA ALA A 183 7.26 5.59 4.05
C ALA A 183 5.85 5.03 4.30
N SER A 184 5.61 3.83 3.78
CA SER A 184 4.40 3.05 4.04
C SER A 184 4.26 2.72 5.53
N ALA A 185 3.07 2.27 5.93
CA ALA A 185 2.96 1.50 7.17
C ALA A 185 3.89 0.26 7.10
N PRO A 186 4.52 -0.12 8.23
CA PRO A 186 5.34 -1.32 8.26
C PRO A 186 4.46 -2.57 8.14
N VAL A 187 4.97 -3.58 7.44
CA VAL A 187 4.34 -4.89 7.31
C VAL A 187 5.35 -5.96 7.73
N THR A 188 4.88 -7.03 8.36
CA THR A 188 5.73 -8.19 8.66
C THR A 188 5.64 -9.23 7.56
N ILE A 189 6.79 -9.73 7.13
CA ILE A 189 6.92 -10.92 6.28
C ILE A 189 7.58 -12.05 7.08
N VAL A 190 7.33 -13.29 6.67
CA VAL A 190 8.03 -14.47 7.18
C VAL A 190 8.89 -14.99 6.04
N VAL A 191 10.20 -15.06 6.30
CA VAL A 191 11.18 -15.59 5.36
C VAL A 191 11.50 -17.01 5.78
N ASP A 192 11.40 -17.91 4.81
CA ASP A 192 11.77 -19.31 4.98
C ASP A 192 12.39 -19.78 3.65
N THR A 193 13.66 -20.12 3.74
CA THR A 193 14.47 -20.61 2.62
C THR A 193 15.03 -22.01 2.90
N SER A 194 14.68 -22.58 4.05
CA SER A 194 15.18 -23.86 4.53
C SER A 194 14.28 -25.00 4.05
N ALA A 195 14.74 -25.75 3.04
CA ALA A 195 14.03 -26.94 2.61
C ALA A 195 13.92 -27.98 3.74
N PRO A 196 12.82 -28.76 3.80
CA PRO A 196 12.66 -29.77 4.83
C PRO A 196 13.62 -30.94 4.58
N PRO A 197 13.99 -31.73 5.61
CA PRO A 197 14.72 -32.96 5.42
C PRO A 197 14.00 -33.91 4.44
N ALA A 198 14.78 -34.70 3.71
CA ALA A 198 14.19 -35.69 2.80
C ALA A 198 13.30 -36.68 3.59
N PRO A 199 12.07 -36.97 3.09
CA PRO A 199 11.20 -37.92 3.75
C PRO A 199 11.74 -39.34 3.58
N THR A 200 11.39 -40.20 4.52
CA THR A 200 11.68 -41.63 4.42
C THR A 200 10.48 -42.38 3.86
N ILE A 201 10.71 -43.51 3.20
CA ILE A 201 9.66 -44.45 2.78
C ILE A 201 9.85 -45.73 3.59
N THR A 202 8.83 -46.12 4.35
CA THR A 202 8.79 -47.38 5.11
C THR A 202 7.80 -48.38 4.52
N SER A 203 6.85 -47.91 3.71
CA SER A 203 5.91 -48.75 2.94
C SER A 203 5.78 -48.23 1.50
N PRO A 204 5.84 -49.11 0.48
CA PRO A 204 6.14 -50.55 0.59
C PRO A 204 7.60 -50.81 1.00
N SER A 205 7.87 -52.00 1.55
CA SER A 205 9.25 -52.42 1.80
C SER A 205 10.02 -52.62 0.48
N PRO A 206 11.35 -52.39 0.46
CA PRO A 206 12.16 -52.64 -0.73
C PRO A 206 11.97 -54.07 -1.27
N GLY A 207 11.68 -54.19 -2.56
CA GLY A 207 11.45 -55.48 -3.22
C GLY A 207 10.06 -56.10 -3.03
N ALA A 208 9.11 -55.37 -2.42
CA ALA A 208 7.73 -55.85 -2.28
C ALA A 208 7.05 -56.09 -3.65
N THR A 209 6.29 -57.17 -3.75
CA THR A 209 5.36 -57.41 -4.86
C THR A 209 3.96 -56.97 -4.46
N VAL A 210 3.30 -56.21 -5.34
CA VAL A 210 1.95 -55.68 -5.13
C VAL A 210 1.07 -56.01 -6.33
N ASN A 211 -0.26 -56.02 -6.13
CA ASN A 211 -1.19 -56.29 -7.22
C ASN A 211 -1.30 -55.07 -8.14
N PRO A 212 -1.01 -55.22 -9.45
CA PRO A 212 -1.13 -54.11 -10.40
C PRO A 212 -2.55 -53.53 -10.42
N GLY A 213 -2.66 -52.20 -10.40
CA GLY A 213 -3.92 -51.46 -10.47
C GLY A 213 -4.74 -51.45 -9.18
N GLU A 214 -4.36 -52.21 -8.15
CA GLU A 214 -5.02 -52.20 -6.85
C GLU A 214 -4.47 -51.10 -5.94
N ALA A 215 -5.34 -50.56 -5.09
CA ALA A 215 -4.96 -49.55 -4.11
C ALA A 215 -4.03 -50.15 -3.05
N MET A 216 -2.90 -49.49 -2.81
CA MET A 216 -1.92 -49.87 -1.80
C MET A 216 -1.51 -48.64 -0.98
N THR A 217 -0.97 -48.89 0.22
CA THR A 217 -0.50 -47.83 1.12
C THR A 217 0.98 -47.54 0.92
N PHE A 218 1.27 -46.29 0.62
CA PHE A 218 2.60 -45.69 0.76
C PHE A 218 2.67 -44.98 2.11
N GLY A 219 3.80 -45.10 2.80
CA GLY A 219 3.97 -44.44 4.08
C GLY A 219 5.43 -44.30 4.49
N GLY A 220 5.65 -43.43 5.46
CA GLY A 220 6.97 -43.17 6.02
C GLY A 220 6.97 -42.01 7.00
N ALA A 221 8.17 -41.51 7.32
CA ALA A 221 8.36 -40.34 8.17
C ALA A 221 8.72 -39.09 7.35
N GLY A 222 8.37 -37.93 7.89
CA GLY A 222 8.65 -36.60 7.32
C GLY A 222 8.60 -35.53 8.40
N GLU A 223 8.91 -34.28 8.03
CA GLU A 223 8.74 -33.12 8.91
C GLU A 223 7.29 -32.60 8.89
N ASP A 224 6.74 -32.30 10.07
CA ASP A 224 5.36 -31.85 10.25
C ASP A 224 5.04 -30.55 9.52
N GLY A 225 3.82 -30.45 8.99
CA GLY A 225 3.38 -29.30 8.20
C GLY A 225 3.88 -29.32 6.75
N GLY A 226 4.82 -30.20 6.42
CA GLY A 226 5.20 -30.49 5.04
C GLY A 226 4.19 -31.37 4.30
N THR A 227 4.36 -31.44 2.99
CA THR A 227 3.62 -32.31 2.09
C THR A 227 4.59 -33.22 1.35
N VAL A 228 4.37 -34.52 1.43
CA VAL A 228 5.14 -35.55 0.72
C VAL A 228 4.44 -35.91 -0.57
N THR A 229 5.17 -35.88 -1.69
CA THR A 229 4.76 -36.45 -2.97
C THR A 229 5.57 -37.70 -3.26
N VAL A 230 4.88 -38.81 -3.47
CA VAL A 230 5.47 -40.12 -3.80
C VAL A 230 5.48 -40.28 -5.32
N TYR A 231 6.64 -40.66 -5.85
CA TYR A 231 6.88 -40.87 -7.26
C TYR A 231 7.20 -42.33 -7.55
N ALA A 232 6.62 -42.85 -8.63
CA ALA A 232 6.96 -44.14 -9.20
C ALA A 232 7.79 -43.92 -10.46
N ASN A 233 9.04 -44.37 -10.43
CA ASN A 233 10.00 -44.14 -11.51
C ASN A 233 10.28 -45.43 -12.28
N THR A 234 10.32 -45.31 -13.60
CA THR A 234 10.74 -46.37 -14.54
C THR A 234 11.78 -45.79 -15.51
N SER A 235 12.37 -46.62 -16.35
CA SER A 235 13.23 -46.13 -17.45
C SER A 235 12.48 -45.29 -18.49
N ALA A 236 11.16 -45.42 -18.56
CA ALA A 236 10.30 -44.67 -19.48
C ALA A 236 9.86 -43.30 -18.91
N GLY A 237 10.01 -43.08 -17.60
CA GLY A 237 9.66 -41.83 -16.95
C GLY A 237 9.14 -41.99 -15.52
N THR A 238 8.66 -40.87 -14.96
CA THR A 238 8.19 -40.73 -13.58
C THR A 238 6.69 -40.41 -13.56
N SER A 239 5.93 -41.08 -12.70
CA SER A 239 4.53 -40.74 -12.39
C SER A 239 4.37 -40.43 -10.90
N VAL A 240 3.35 -39.62 -10.56
CA VAL A 240 2.97 -39.38 -9.16
C VAL A 240 2.06 -40.51 -8.70
N ALA A 241 2.44 -41.20 -7.64
CA ALA A 241 1.66 -42.29 -7.04
C ALA A 241 0.61 -41.75 -6.07
N CYS A 242 1.02 -40.86 -5.15
CA CYS A 242 0.13 -40.15 -4.25
C CYS A 242 0.84 -38.96 -3.58
N THR A 243 0.05 -38.12 -2.90
CA THR A 243 0.53 -36.99 -2.10
C THR A 243 -0.15 -37.03 -0.73
N SER A 244 0.57 -36.70 0.34
CA SER A 244 0.05 -36.70 1.71
C SER A 244 0.67 -35.59 2.56
N PRO A 245 -0.10 -34.88 3.40
CA PRO A 245 0.47 -34.03 4.44
C PRO A 245 1.18 -34.89 5.50
N VAL A 246 2.23 -34.34 6.09
CA VAL A 246 2.89 -34.94 7.26
C VAL A 246 2.23 -34.42 8.53
N SER A 247 1.86 -35.33 9.42
CA SER A 247 1.30 -35.02 10.73
C SER A 247 1.80 -35.99 11.79
N GLY A 248 2.32 -35.46 12.91
CA GLY A 248 2.92 -36.27 13.97
C GLY A 248 4.20 -36.99 13.55
N GLY A 249 4.96 -36.40 12.62
CA GLY A 249 6.20 -36.93 12.06
C GLY A 249 6.03 -38.06 11.04
N ALA A 250 4.79 -38.38 10.67
CA ALA A 250 4.46 -39.46 9.75
C ALA A 250 3.54 -39.01 8.62
N TRP A 251 3.64 -39.69 7.49
CA TRP A 251 2.76 -39.51 6.34
C TRP A 251 2.29 -40.87 5.84
N SER A 252 1.08 -40.90 5.27
CA SER A 252 0.51 -42.08 4.65
C SER A 252 -0.44 -41.68 3.53
N CYS A 253 -0.37 -42.33 2.39
CA CYS A 253 -1.34 -42.15 1.31
C CYS A 253 -1.62 -43.45 0.56
N SER A 254 -2.82 -43.51 -0.02
CA SER A 254 -3.22 -44.59 -0.92
C SER A 254 -2.88 -44.20 -2.36
N GLY A 255 -2.28 -45.12 -3.11
CA GLY A 255 -2.01 -44.98 -4.54
C GLY A 255 -2.11 -46.32 -5.26
N THR A 256 -2.02 -46.31 -6.59
CA THR A 256 -1.98 -47.52 -7.41
C THR A 256 -0.71 -47.53 -8.25
N LEU A 257 -0.19 -48.72 -8.56
CA LEU A 257 0.91 -48.88 -9.51
C LEU A 257 0.42 -49.76 -10.68
N PRO A 258 0.72 -49.39 -11.93
CA PRO A 258 0.45 -50.28 -13.07
C PRO A 258 1.39 -51.50 -13.04
N GLU A 259 1.19 -52.43 -13.97
CA GLU A 259 2.08 -53.58 -14.10
C GLU A 259 3.51 -53.13 -14.46
N GLY A 260 4.50 -53.64 -13.74
CA GLY A 260 5.91 -53.34 -13.99
C GLY A 260 6.78 -53.24 -12.73
N GLY A 261 8.06 -52.95 -12.93
CA GLY A 261 9.00 -52.65 -11.84
C GLY A 261 9.19 -51.14 -11.68
N PHE A 262 9.15 -50.65 -10.44
CA PHE A 262 9.25 -49.23 -10.11
C PHE A 262 10.30 -48.97 -9.05
N LEU A 263 11.08 -47.90 -9.23
CA LEU A 263 11.82 -47.26 -8.14
C LEU A 263 10.93 -46.22 -7.49
N ILE A 264 10.59 -46.42 -6.21
CA ILE A 264 9.77 -45.46 -5.46
C ILE A 264 10.69 -44.41 -4.82
N THR A 265 10.42 -43.15 -5.09
CA THR A 265 11.07 -42.01 -4.43
C THR A 265 10.02 -41.09 -3.81
N ALA A 266 10.42 -40.28 -2.84
CA ALA A 266 9.53 -39.31 -2.21
C ALA A 266 10.25 -37.96 -2.10
N LEU A 267 9.50 -36.89 -2.31
CA LEU A 267 9.95 -35.51 -2.09
C LEU A 267 9.04 -34.88 -1.06
N GLN A 268 9.61 -34.19 -0.08
CA GLN A 268 8.86 -33.33 0.83
C GLN A 268 9.03 -31.86 0.44
N ARG A 269 7.97 -31.08 0.59
CA ARG A 269 7.97 -29.60 0.54
C ARG A 269 7.29 -29.05 1.78
N ASP A 270 7.79 -27.97 2.33
CA ASP A 270 7.14 -27.23 3.42
C ASP A 270 6.11 -26.23 2.84
N ALA A 271 5.75 -25.22 3.62
CA ALA A 271 4.76 -24.21 3.26
C ALA A 271 5.33 -23.01 2.47
N ALA A 272 6.65 -22.90 2.31
CA ALA A 272 7.35 -21.75 1.73
C ALA A 272 7.57 -21.84 0.20
#